data_AF-A0A2T4TUY6-F1
#
_entry.id   AF-A0A2T4TUY6-F1
#
_cell.length_a   1.000
_cell.length_b   1.000
_cell.length_c   1.000
_cell.angle_alpha   90.00
_cell.angle_beta   90.00
_cell.angle_gamma   90.00
#
_symmetry.space_group_name_H-M   'P 1'
#
loop_
_entity.id
_entity.type
_entity.pdbx_description
1 polymer ?
#
loop_
_entity_poly.entity_id
_entity_poly.type
_entity_poly.pdbx_seq_one_letter_code
_entity_poly.pdbx_strand_id
1 'polypeptide(L)'
;MRDHTKLRKGLESTGGSFPGLPRVRHTGGSRYPTGPGWIPCQARNDGPVSSTGQACQARKDKQQARRTWMRRYRKQLVMFTLSSLLSVAACAVITVNVYFPEKDVKSAYKSLEEELLQPTPKKEKEAPGQSPTSSLRPGQQSMLAVIRTWRVTLVSEAMAQDDLSRRITQEIKGYPEVIAAYKGIGQRLARMNQLRDQGLVGEAKDGKAALRANPPQVGEAEAALLLEENGDREVIINGMAKAILKLTQQEATPANLTKVKTQAAETFASIRRDAAHPGWWVQIPNGTWGMRK
;
A
#
# COMPACT_ATOMS: atom_id res chain seq x y z
N MET A 1 14.53 -36.60 31.14
CA MET A 1 14.73 -37.45 29.96
C MET A 1 13.41 -37.67 29.22
N ARG A 2 13.12 -36.83 28.22
CA ARG A 2 12.37 -37.21 27.01
C ARG A 2 12.34 -36.03 26.04
N ASP A 3 13.19 -36.15 25.02
CA ASP A 3 13.26 -35.30 23.84
C ASP A 3 12.07 -35.55 22.92
N HIS A 4 11.50 -34.48 22.35
CA HIS A 4 10.72 -34.55 21.12
C HIS A 4 11.12 -33.40 20.19
N THR A 5 12.12 -33.68 19.35
CA THR A 5 12.49 -32.85 18.20
C THR A 5 12.56 -33.76 16.97
N LYS A 6 11.78 -33.46 15.92
CA LYS A 6 12.09 -33.65 14.48
C LYS A 6 10.82 -33.36 13.65
N LEU A 7 10.72 -32.20 13.01
CA LEU A 7 11.25 -31.86 11.66
C LEU A 7 10.50 -32.55 10.52
N ARG A 8 9.49 -31.82 9.99
CA ARG A 8 8.89 -32.01 8.67
C ARG A 8 9.82 -31.43 7.60
N LYS A 9 10.24 -32.27 6.64
CA LYS A 9 10.89 -31.85 5.40
C LYS A 9 9.82 -31.40 4.39
N GLY A 10 10.00 -30.21 3.83
CA GLY A 10 9.20 -29.68 2.72
C GLY A 10 9.68 -30.23 1.38
N LEU A 11 8.72 -30.49 0.49
CA LEU A 11 8.93 -30.86 -0.90
C LEU A 11 9.41 -29.64 -1.70
N GLU A 12 10.50 -29.84 -2.44
CA GLU A 12 10.89 -29.02 -3.59
C GLU A 12 9.98 -29.37 -4.79
N SER A 13 9.41 -28.35 -5.44
CA SER A 13 8.73 -28.49 -6.73
C SER A 13 9.22 -27.39 -7.67
N THR A 14 10.19 -27.79 -8.48
CA THR A 14 10.28 -27.62 -9.95
C THR A 14 9.65 -26.38 -10.58
N GLY A 15 10.51 -25.52 -11.11
CA GLY A 15 10.17 -24.58 -12.18
C GLY A 15 9.89 -25.28 -13.51
N GLY A 16 9.10 -24.63 -14.36
CA GLY A 16 8.78 -25.08 -15.71
C GLY A 16 8.12 -23.98 -16.53
N SER A 17 8.74 -23.69 -17.67
CA SER A 17 8.45 -22.66 -18.68
C SER A 17 6.98 -22.57 -19.14
N PHE A 18 6.51 -21.33 -19.33
CA PHE A 18 5.29 -21.02 -20.07
C PHE A 18 5.58 -20.85 -21.58
N PRO A 19 4.86 -21.53 -22.48
CA PRO A 19 4.92 -21.29 -23.92
C PRO A 19 3.96 -20.19 -24.38
N GLY A 20 4.31 -19.63 -25.55
CA GLY A 20 3.76 -18.43 -26.18
C GLY A 20 2.25 -18.34 -26.37
N LEU A 21 1.77 -17.10 -26.28
CA LEU A 21 0.43 -16.64 -26.66
C LEU A 21 0.24 -16.70 -28.18
N PRO A 22 -0.93 -17.13 -28.70
CA PRO A 22 -1.27 -16.99 -30.10
C PRO A 22 -1.83 -15.60 -30.43
N ARG A 23 -1.38 -15.09 -31.58
CA ARG A 23 -1.76 -13.82 -32.21
C ARG A 23 -3.14 -13.96 -32.87
N VAL A 24 -4.13 -13.20 -32.38
CA VAL A 24 -5.48 -13.14 -32.98
C VAL A 24 -5.44 -12.27 -34.24
N ARG A 25 -5.88 -12.83 -35.37
CA ARG A 25 -6.01 -12.16 -36.67
C ARG A 25 -7.49 -11.87 -36.92
N HIS A 26 -7.84 -10.61 -37.12
CA HIS A 26 -9.17 -10.20 -37.58
C HIS A 26 -9.35 -10.55 -39.07
N THR A 27 -10.41 -11.28 -39.40
CA THR A 27 -11.00 -11.27 -40.75
C THR A 27 -12.51 -11.40 -40.64
N GLY A 28 -13.22 -10.34 -41.03
CA GLY A 28 -14.65 -10.37 -41.28
C GLY A 28 -14.99 -11.04 -42.61
N GLY A 29 -16.25 -11.45 -42.76
CA GLY A 29 -16.77 -11.99 -44.02
C GLY A 29 -18.04 -12.79 -43.84
N SER A 30 -19.18 -12.12 -43.76
CA SER A 30 -20.49 -12.74 -43.89
C SER A 30 -20.76 -13.08 -45.35
N ARG A 31 -21.00 -14.36 -45.67
CA ARG A 31 -21.66 -14.79 -46.91
C ARG A 31 -22.84 -15.69 -46.56
N TYR A 32 -24.02 -15.29 -46.98
CA TYR A 32 -25.23 -16.11 -46.98
C TYR A 32 -25.15 -17.14 -48.11
N PRO A 33 -25.54 -18.41 -47.87
CA PRO A 33 -25.88 -19.31 -48.95
C PRO A 33 -27.37 -19.24 -49.27
N THR A 34 -27.69 -18.80 -50.48
CA THR A 34 -28.98 -19.03 -51.15
C THR A 34 -29.03 -20.48 -51.63
N GLY A 35 -29.90 -21.30 -51.03
CA GLY A 35 -30.21 -22.65 -51.48
C GLY A 35 -31.61 -22.73 -52.11
N PRO A 36 -31.77 -23.36 -53.30
CA PRO A 36 -33.06 -23.51 -53.96
C PRO A 36 -33.78 -24.78 -53.50
N GLY A 37 -35.12 -24.75 -53.47
CA GLY A 37 -35.95 -25.96 -53.37
C GLY A 37 -37.12 -25.89 -52.40
N TRP A 38 -38.04 -24.93 -52.59
CA TRP A 38 -39.39 -25.03 -52.03
C TRP A 38 -40.34 -25.53 -53.12
N ILE A 39 -40.74 -26.80 -53.05
CA ILE A 39 -41.83 -27.36 -53.84
C ILE A 39 -43.11 -27.15 -53.02
N PRO A 40 -44.08 -26.33 -53.46
CA PRO A 40 -45.36 -26.21 -52.77
C PRO A 40 -46.22 -27.44 -53.07
N CYS A 41 -46.60 -28.17 -52.03
CA CYS A 41 -47.67 -29.18 -52.13
C CYS A 41 -49.01 -28.45 -52.33
N GLN A 42 -49.50 -28.41 -53.56
CA GLN A 42 -50.89 -28.04 -53.85
C GLN A 42 -51.80 -29.18 -53.39
N ALA A 43 -52.67 -28.89 -52.44
CA ALA A 43 -53.76 -29.78 -52.03
C ALA A 43 -54.85 -29.75 -53.10
N ARG A 44 -55.01 -30.84 -53.85
CA ARG A 44 -56.27 -31.15 -54.53
C ARG A 44 -57.17 -31.83 -53.51
N ASN A 45 -58.28 -31.17 -53.19
CA ASN A 45 -59.47 -31.84 -52.68
C ASN A 45 -60.04 -32.67 -53.82
N ASP A 46 -60.25 -33.96 -53.57
CA ASP A 46 -61.35 -34.81 -54.06
C ASP A 46 -60.92 -36.27 -53.95
N GLY A 47 -61.40 -36.98 -52.93
CA GLY A 47 -61.25 -38.43 -52.82
C GLY A 47 -61.12 -38.97 -51.39
N PRO A 48 -61.62 -40.20 -51.13
CA PRO A 48 -61.79 -40.73 -49.79
C PRO A 48 -60.44 -41.02 -49.12
N VAL A 49 -60.44 -40.83 -47.80
CA VAL A 49 -59.31 -40.87 -46.87
C VAL A 49 -58.40 -42.08 -47.12
N SER A 50 -57.32 -41.86 -47.87
CA SER A 50 -56.21 -42.79 -48.01
C SER A 50 -55.14 -42.50 -46.95
N SER A 51 -54.41 -43.54 -46.56
CA SER A 51 -53.35 -43.59 -45.52
C SER A 51 -52.18 -42.58 -45.68
N THR A 52 -52.23 -41.70 -46.68
CA THR A 52 -51.22 -40.69 -46.97
C THR A 52 -51.36 -39.41 -46.13
N GLY A 53 -52.53 -39.14 -45.54
CA GLY A 53 -52.75 -37.97 -44.66
C GLY A 53 -51.98 -38.02 -43.34
N GLN A 54 -51.77 -39.20 -42.76
CA GLN A 54 -51.06 -39.38 -41.48
C GLN A 54 -49.56 -39.07 -41.57
N ALA A 55 -48.94 -39.29 -42.74
CA ALA A 55 -47.52 -39.01 -42.95
C ALA A 55 -47.21 -37.50 -43.00
N CYS A 56 -48.19 -36.68 -43.40
CA CYS A 56 -48.02 -35.22 -43.48
C CYS A 56 -48.16 -34.54 -42.11
N GLN A 57 -49.08 -35.03 -41.26
CA GLN A 57 -49.25 -34.57 -39.87
C GLN A 57 -47.98 -34.86 -39.04
N ALA A 58 -47.42 -36.07 -39.14
CA ALA A 58 -46.21 -36.47 -38.40
C ALA A 58 -44.96 -35.64 -38.74
N ARG A 59 -44.87 -35.09 -39.97
CA ARG A 59 -43.77 -34.18 -40.36
C ARG A 59 -43.93 -32.78 -39.76
N LYS A 60 -45.16 -32.27 -39.61
CA LYS A 60 -45.44 -30.98 -38.96
C LYS A 60 -45.16 -31.04 -37.45
N ASP A 61 -45.53 -32.14 -36.80
CA ASP A 61 -45.29 -32.32 -35.36
C ASP A 61 -43.79 -32.40 -35.03
N LYS A 62 -42.99 -33.10 -35.87
CA LYS A 62 -41.52 -33.12 -35.74
C LYS A 62 -40.90 -31.73 -35.96
N GLN A 63 -41.46 -30.90 -36.84
CA GLN A 63 -40.98 -29.53 -37.03
C GLN A 63 -41.35 -28.60 -35.86
N GLN A 64 -42.54 -28.74 -35.27
CA GLN A 64 -42.94 -27.98 -34.09
C GLN A 64 -42.13 -28.37 -32.85
N ALA A 65 -41.88 -29.66 -32.64
CA ALA A 65 -41.01 -30.15 -31.56
C ALA A 65 -39.57 -29.62 -31.67
N ARG A 66 -39.02 -29.53 -32.89
CA ARG A 66 -37.70 -28.92 -33.12
C ARG A 66 -37.66 -27.43 -32.80
N ARG A 67 -38.74 -26.68 -33.08
CA ARG A 67 -38.83 -25.24 -32.78
C ARG A 67 -38.95 -24.95 -31.29
N THR A 68 -39.67 -25.78 -30.53
CA THR A 68 -39.81 -25.63 -29.07
C THR A 68 -38.54 -26.06 -28.33
N TRP A 69 -37.84 -27.08 -28.82
CA TRP A 69 -36.56 -27.52 -28.28
C TRP A 69 -35.46 -26.44 -28.41
N MET A 70 -35.33 -25.82 -29.59
CA MET A 70 -34.39 -24.72 -29.83
C MET A 70 -34.67 -23.48 -28.95
N ARG A 71 -35.95 -23.18 -28.64
CA ARG A 71 -36.31 -22.07 -27.75
C ARG A 71 -35.93 -22.33 -26.29
N ARG A 72 -36.04 -23.57 -25.80
CA ARG A 72 -35.57 -23.92 -24.44
C ARG A 72 -34.05 -23.87 -24.33
N TYR A 73 -33.35 -24.40 -25.33
CA TYR A 73 -31.88 -24.38 -25.34
C TYR A 73 -31.34 -22.95 -25.41
N ARG A 74 -31.94 -22.08 -26.24
CA ARG A 74 -31.54 -20.67 -26.35
C ARG A 74 -31.81 -19.87 -25.07
N LYS A 75 -32.91 -20.15 -24.35
CA LYS A 75 -33.19 -19.55 -23.04
C LYS A 75 -32.19 -20.00 -21.97
N GLN A 76 -31.85 -21.30 -21.94
CA GLN A 76 -30.83 -21.81 -21.04
C GLN A 76 -29.46 -21.21 -21.35
N LEU A 77 -29.07 -21.11 -22.63
CA LEU A 77 -27.80 -20.52 -23.04
C LEU A 77 -27.70 -19.03 -22.68
N VAL A 78 -28.79 -18.27 -22.83
CA VAL A 78 -28.86 -16.85 -22.41
C VAL A 78 -28.78 -16.72 -20.89
N MET A 79 -29.45 -17.58 -20.12
CA MET A 79 -29.34 -17.59 -18.66
C MET A 79 -27.92 -17.92 -18.19
N PHE A 80 -27.27 -18.92 -18.79
CA PHE A 80 -25.89 -19.30 -18.46
C PHE A 80 -24.88 -18.21 -18.82
N THR A 81 -25.05 -17.56 -19.97
CA THR A 81 -24.16 -16.46 -20.38
C THR A 81 -24.32 -15.23 -19.50
N LEU A 82 -25.55 -14.87 -19.11
CA LEU A 82 -25.81 -13.76 -18.18
C LEU A 82 -25.24 -14.02 -16.78
N SER A 83 -25.41 -15.25 -16.27
CA SER A 83 -24.86 -15.69 -14.97
C SER A 83 -23.33 -15.70 -14.94
N SER A 84 -22.71 -16.19 -16.01
CA SER A 84 -21.25 -16.17 -16.19
C SER A 84 -20.72 -14.73 -16.23
N LEU A 85 -21.37 -13.84 -16.98
CA LEU A 85 -20.97 -12.43 -17.08
C LEU A 85 -21.05 -11.71 -15.72
N LEU A 86 -22.08 -11.99 -14.92
CA LEU A 86 -22.22 -11.45 -13.55
C LEU A 86 -21.13 -11.98 -12.61
N SER A 87 -20.77 -13.27 -12.72
CA SER A 87 -19.72 -13.87 -11.89
C SER A 87 -18.33 -13.30 -12.21
N VAL A 88 -18.03 -13.05 -13.48
CA VAL A 88 -16.74 -12.43 -13.87
C VAL A 88 -16.66 -10.97 -13.42
N ALA A 89 -17.77 -10.23 -13.42
CA ALA A 89 -17.83 -8.87 -12.90
C ALA A 89 -17.61 -8.80 -11.37
N ALA A 90 -18.04 -9.81 -10.62
CA ALA A 90 -17.84 -9.89 -9.16
C ALA A 90 -16.39 -10.23 -8.76
N CYS A 91 -15.60 -10.84 -9.65
CA CYS A 91 -14.22 -11.25 -9.39
C CYS A 91 -13.16 -10.29 -9.95
N ALA A 92 -13.54 -9.06 -10.33
CA ALA A 92 -12.58 -8.04 -10.71
C ALA A 92 -11.79 -7.59 -9.46
N VAL A 93 -10.73 -8.31 -9.14
CA VAL A 93 -9.71 -7.91 -8.17
C VAL A 93 -9.01 -6.69 -8.76
N ILE A 94 -9.52 -5.50 -8.43
CA ILE A 94 -8.87 -4.23 -8.77
C ILE A 94 -7.55 -4.24 -8.00
N THR A 95 -6.45 -4.45 -8.71
CA THR A 95 -5.10 -4.31 -8.17
C THR A 95 -4.83 -2.82 -7.96
N VAL A 96 -5.42 -2.24 -6.90
CA VAL A 96 -5.16 -0.85 -6.52
C VAL A 96 -3.67 -0.76 -6.18
N ASN A 97 -2.92 -0.05 -7.01
CA ASN A 97 -1.51 0.19 -6.77
C ASN A 97 -1.36 1.13 -5.56
N VAL A 98 -1.20 0.54 -4.37
CA VAL A 98 -0.87 1.27 -3.14
C VAL A 98 0.46 1.99 -3.35
N TYR A 99 0.38 3.30 -3.51
CA TYR A 99 1.51 4.22 -3.62
C TYR A 99 2.04 4.57 -2.23
N PHE A 100 3.35 4.44 -2.04
CA PHE A 100 4.04 4.78 -0.78
C PHE A 100 5.06 5.90 -1.05
N PRO A 101 4.84 7.11 -0.53
CA PRO A 101 5.71 8.26 -0.79
C PRO A 101 6.95 8.22 0.11
N GLU A 102 7.94 7.38 -0.23
CA GLU A 102 9.13 7.10 0.60
C GLU A 102 9.85 8.37 1.09
N LYS A 103 10.05 9.36 0.21
CA LYS A 103 10.75 10.60 0.54
C LYS A 103 10.01 11.44 1.57
N ASP A 104 8.71 11.60 1.39
CA ASP A 104 7.86 12.40 2.29
C ASP A 104 7.70 11.74 3.64
N VAL A 105 7.57 10.40 3.66
CA VAL A 105 7.50 9.62 4.90
C VAL A 105 8.82 9.70 5.67
N LYS A 106 9.97 9.58 4.97
CA LYS A 106 11.29 9.75 5.60
C LYS A 106 11.46 11.16 6.17
N SER A 107 11.02 12.19 5.47
CA SER A 107 11.02 13.57 5.96
C SER A 107 10.12 13.73 7.20
N ALA A 108 8.88 13.23 7.13
CA ALA A 108 7.92 13.33 8.23
C ALA A 108 8.41 12.65 9.52
N TYR A 109 9.03 11.46 9.40
CA TYR A 109 9.66 10.79 10.55
C TYR A 109 10.77 11.65 11.17
N LYS A 110 11.67 12.21 10.37
CA LYS A 110 12.77 13.05 10.87
C LYS A 110 12.23 14.28 11.61
N SER A 111 11.23 14.96 11.03
CA SER A 111 10.60 16.12 11.66
C SER A 111 9.92 15.76 12.98
N LEU A 112 9.26 14.60 13.05
CA LEU A 112 8.62 14.12 14.29
C LEU A 112 9.65 13.71 15.35
N GLU A 113 10.73 13.02 14.96
CA GLU A 113 11.82 12.68 15.87
C GLU A 113 12.48 13.95 16.44
N GLU A 114 12.75 14.95 15.60
CA GLU A 114 13.33 16.22 16.03
C GLU A 114 12.42 16.98 17.01
N GLU A 115 11.12 17.02 16.75
CA GLU A 115 10.16 17.75 17.59
C GLU A 115 9.78 17.00 18.88
N LEU A 116 9.65 15.66 18.83
CA LEU A 116 9.06 14.87 19.91
C LEU A 116 10.07 14.08 20.74
N LEU A 117 11.26 13.77 20.21
CA LEU A 117 12.33 13.13 21.00
C LEU A 117 13.20 14.13 21.73
N GLN A 118 13.26 15.39 21.28
CA GLN A 118 13.93 16.43 22.04
C GLN A 118 13.16 16.65 23.35
N PRO A 119 13.80 16.49 24.53
CA PRO A 119 13.19 16.96 25.76
C PRO A 119 12.95 18.45 25.56
N THR A 120 11.70 18.89 25.64
CA THR A 120 11.34 20.31 25.60
C THR A 120 12.36 21.05 26.46
N PRO A 121 13.15 22.00 25.90
CA PRO A 121 13.97 22.84 26.75
C PRO A 121 13.01 23.45 27.76
N LYS A 122 13.32 23.32 29.05
CA LYS A 122 12.62 24.05 30.11
C LYS A 122 12.42 25.49 29.62
N LYS A 123 11.18 25.84 29.28
CA LYS A 123 10.74 27.23 29.31
C LYS A 123 10.82 27.66 30.77
N GLU A 124 11.96 28.20 31.15
CA GLU A 124 12.09 29.32 32.10
C GLU A 124 13.55 29.73 32.28
N LYS A 125 13.88 30.84 31.62
CA LYS A 125 14.47 32.00 32.31
C LYS A 125 13.97 33.24 31.58
N GLU A 126 12.75 33.66 31.94
CA GLU A 126 12.50 35.09 32.01
C GLU A 126 13.36 35.64 33.16
N ALA A 127 14.18 36.64 32.85
CA ALA A 127 14.60 37.64 33.80
C ALA A 127 14.48 39.00 33.11
N PRO A 128 13.95 40.02 33.81
CA PRO A 128 13.60 41.32 33.23
C PRO A 128 14.81 42.25 33.18
N GLY A 129 14.87 43.16 32.21
CA GLY A 129 15.85 44.26 32.25
C GLY A 129 16.23 44.87 30.90
N GLN A 130 15.41 45.82 30.47
CA GLN A 130 15.67 46.99 29.61
C GLN A 130 17.13 47.27 29.17
N SER A 131 17.32 47.52 27.87
CA SER A 131 17.42 48.89 27.33
C SER A 131 17.54 48.89 25.79
N PRO A 132 16.86 49.82 25.08
CA PRO A 132 17.04 50.00 23.64
C PRO A 132 18.16 51.01 23.40
N THR A 133 19.15 50.65 22.58
CA THR A 133 20.06 51.64 22.00
C THR A 133 20.16 51.38 20.49
N SER A 134 19.12 51.80 19.77
CA SER A 134 19.20 52.04 18.33
C SER A 134 19.66 53.48 18.13
N SER A 135 20.94 53.67 17.82
CA SER A 135 21.47 54.93 17.33
C SER A 135 21.81 54.76 15.87
N LEU A 136 20.98 55.27 14.95
CA LEU A 136 21.43 55.82 13.66
C LEU A 136 20.32 56.75 13.13
N ARG A 137 20.73 57.99 12.84
CA ARG A 137 19.95 59.19 12.51
C ARG A 137 18.96 59.03 11.34
N PRO A 138 17.84 59.78 11.34
CA PRO A 138 17.05 60.05 10.15
C PRO A 138 17.66 61.25 9.40
N GLY A 139 18.12 61.02 8.16
CA GLY A 139 18.74 62.05 7.33
C GLY A 139 18.28 61.94 5.88
N GLN A 140 17.43 62.89 5.49
CA GLN A 140 17.26 63.43 4.14
C GLN A 140 16.66 62.52 3.04
N GLN A 141 15.36 62.76 2.80
CA GLN A 141 14.76 63.15 1.51
C GLN A 141 15.47 62.68 0.23
N SER A 142 14.84 61.76 -0.50
CA SER A 142 14.87 61.76 -1.97
C SER A 142 13.63 61.07 -2.54
N MET A 143 12.71 61.86 -3.11
CA MET A 143 11.51 61.40 -3.84
C MET A 143 11.84 60.89 -5.25
N LEU A 144 12.88 60.06 -5.39
CA LEU A 144 13.27 59.44 -6.67
C LEU A 144 13.59 57.94 -6.54
N ALA A 145 13.30 57.31 -5.39
CA ALA A 145 13.46 55.86 -5.18
C ALA A 145 12.19 55.04 -5.47
N VAL A 146 11.11 55.66 -5.96
CA VAL A 146 9.80 55.00 -6.17
C VAL A 146 9.68 54.33 -7.56
N ILE A 147 10.63 54.54 -8.48
CA ILE A 147 10.56 54.02 -9.87
C ILE A 147 11.47 52.78 -10.09
N ARG A 148 12.00 52.17 -9.02
CA ARG A 148 12.86 50.97 -9.10
C ARG A 148 12.35 49.74 -8.35
N THR A 149 11.08 49.73 -7.96
CA THR A 149 10.41 48.58 -7.31
C THR A 149 9.71 47.63 -8.30
N TRP A 150 9.79 47.90 -9.60
CA TRP A 150 9.14 47.11 -10.65
C TRP A 150 10.09 46.18 -11.41
N ARG A 151 11.00 45.49 -10.71
CA ARG A 151 11.73 44.36 -11.29
C ARG A 151 11.89 43.22 -10.29
N VAL A 152 10.96 42.26 -10.43
CA VAL A 152 11.19 40.83 -10.28
C VAL A 152 11.75 40.39 -8.92
N THR A 153 10.88 40.25 -7.91
CA THR A 153 11.05 39.21 -6.89
C THR A 153 10.18 38.04 -7.33
N LEU A 154 10.71 37.17 -8.20
CA LEU A 154 11.14 35.83 -7.78
C LEU A 154 10.00 35.14 -7.04
N VAL A 155 9.13 34.50 -7.83
CA VAL A 155 8.24 33.45 -7.36
C VAL A 155 9.09 32.50 -6.51
N SER A 156 8.75 32.37 -5.23
CA SER A 156 9.33 31.35 -4.36
C SER A 156 8.85 29.96 -4.79
N GLU A 157 9.32 29.48 -5.93
CA GLU A 157 9.11 28.14 -6.48
C GLU A 157 10.04 27.09 -5.80
N ALA A 158 10.28 27.24 -4.50
CA ALA A 158 11.12 26.34 -3.70
C ALA A 158 10.39 25.67 -2.53
N MET A 159 9.05 25.71 -2.49
CA MET A 159 8.23 25.15 -1.39
C MET A 159 7.25 24.03 -1.80
N ALA A 160 7.30 23.52 -3.04
CA ALA A 160 6.32 22.54 -3.51
C ALA A 160 6.61 21.08 -3.08
N GLN A 161 7.84 20.76 -2.63
CA GLN A 161 8.21 19.40 -2.24
C GLN A 161 7.82 19.02 -0.80
N ASP A 162 7.40 19.99 0.03
CA ASP A 162 7.10 19.79 1.46
C ASP A 162 5.60 19.67 1.81
N ASP A 163 4.69 19.63 0.83
CA ASP A 163 3.26 19.60 1.18
C ASP A 163 2.84 18.27 1.80
N LEU A 164 3.25 17.13 1.23
CA LEU A 164 2.81 15.83 1.72
C LEU A 164 3.50 15.44 3.03
N SER A 165 4.81 15.66 3.16
CA SER A 165 5.56 15.44 4.40
C SER A 165 4.94 16.21 5.57
N ARG A 166 4.67 17.51 5.38
CA ARG A 166 4.02 18.37 6.38
C ARG A 166 2.62 17.89 6.73
N ARG A 167 1.82 17.50 5.73
CA ARG A 167 0.47 16.94 5.95
C ARG A 167 0.51 15.64 6.74
N ILE A 168 1.47 14.75 6.47
CA ILE A 168 1.70 13.52 7.25
C ILE A 168 2.04 13.87 8.70
N THR A 169 2.98 14.79 8.92
CA THR A 169 3.35 15.23 10.27
C THR A 169 2.15 15.81 11.02
N GLN A 170 1.36 16.68 10.39
CA GLN A 170 0.16 17.26 11.01
C GLN A 170 -0.91 16.20 11.33
N GLU A 171 -1.12 15.24 10.43
CA GLU A 171 -2.05 14.13 10.67
C GLU A 171 -1.58 13.27 11.86
N ILE A 172 -0.29 12.95 11.95
CA ILE A 172 0.27 12.16 13.07
C ILE A 172 0.16 12.90 14.41
N LYS A 173 0.25 14.23 14.43
CA LYS A 173 0.01 15.01 15.65
C LYS A 173 -1.43 14.88 16.16
N GLY A 174 -2.36 14.43 15.32
CA GLY A 174 -3.71 14.06 15.71
C GLY A 174 -3.82 12.70 16.43
N TYR A 175 -2.75 11.90 16.47
CA TYR A 175 -2.71 10.58 17.11
C TYR A 175 -2.01 10.65 18.47
N PRO A 176 -2.75 10.83 19.58
CA PRO A 176 -2.15 11.00 20.91
C PRO A 176 -1.32 9.79 21.34
N GLU A 177 -1.69 8.58 20.91
CA GLU A 177 -0.93 7.36 21.17
C GLU A 177 0.46 7.37 20.51
N VAL A 178 0.60 7.97 19.33
CA VAL A 178 1.89 8.09 18.64
C VAL A 178 2.76 9.12 19.32
N ILE A 179 2.18 10.24 19.76
CA ILE A 179 2.91 11.26 20.55
C ILE A 179 3.39 10.66 21.88
N ALA A 180 2.54 9.89 22.57
CA ALA A 180 2.90 9.22 23.80
C ALA A 180 4.04 8.22 23.57
N ALA A 181 3.99 7.45 22.48
CA ALA A 181 5.06 6.52 22.10
C ALA A 181 6.40 7.23 21.84
N TYR A 182 6.42 8.35 21.10
CA TYR A 182 7.65 9.14 20.93
C TYR A 182 8.21 9.62 22.27
N LYS A 183 7.36 10.11 23.17
CA LYS A 183 7.80 10.53 24.51
C LYS A 183 8.36 9.36 25.32
N GLY A 184 7.73 8.19 25.26
CA GLY A 184 8.22 6.96 25.90
C GLY A 184 9.61 6.57 25.41
N ILE A 185 9.83 6.58 24.09
CA ILE A 185 11.17 6.37 23.49
C ILE A 185 12.15 7.42 24.00
N GLY A 186 11.77 8.70 24.01
CA GLY A 186 12.61 9.80 24.51
C GLY A 186 13.05 9.59 25.97
N GLN A 187 12.15 9.13 26.84
CA GLN A 187 12.45 8.85 28.25
C GLN A 187 13.45 7.69 28.43
N ARG A 188 13.37 6.65 27.59
CA ARG A 188 14.27 5.48 27.67
C ARG A 188 15.54 5.64 26.84
N LEU A 189 15.65 6.68 26.03
CA LEU A 189 16.71 6.86 25.03
C LEU A 189 18.11 6.73 25.63
N ALA A 190 18.38 7.35 26.77
CA ALA A 190 19.69 7.30 27.43
C ALA A 190 20.09 5.87 27.81
N ARG A 191 19.18 5.11 28.45
CA ARG A 191 19.44 3.72 28.84
C ARG A 191 19.57 2.81 27.63
N MET A 192 18.73 3.01 26.61
CA MET A 192 18.82 2.27 25.35
C MET A 192 20.14 2.54 24.62
N ASN A 193 20.65 3.78 24.63
CA ASN A 193 21.94 4.11 24.04
C ASN A 193 23.09 3.43 24.76
N GLN A 194 23.08 3.38 26.09
CA GLN A 194 24.08 2.64 26.86
C GLN A 194 24.14 1.16 26.45
N LEU A 195 22.99 0.51 26.21
CA LEU A 195 22.95 -0.88 25.74
C LEU A 195 23.50 -1.05 24.31
N ARG A 196 23.33 -0.04 23.45
CA ARG A 196 23.91 -0.01 22.10
C ARG A 196 25.43 0.21 22.13
N ASP A 197 25.90 1.11 23.00
CA ASP A 197 27.33 1.38 23.21
C ASP A 197 28.07 0.13 23.70
N GLN A 198 27.42 -0.68 24.52
CA GLN A 198 27.93 -1.99 24.98
C GLN A 198 27.84 -3.08 23.91
N GLY A 199 27.20 -2.81 22.77
CA GLY A 199 26.97 -3.78 21.70
C GLY A 199 25.96 -4.89 22.03
N LEU A 200 25.20 -4.74 23.11
CA LEU A 200 24.19 -5.72 23.54
C LEU A 200 22.91 -5.62 22.72
N VAL A 201 22.55 -4.40 22.31
CA VAL A 201 21.39 -4.09 21.48
C VAL A 201 21.85 -3.46 20.16
N GLY A 202 21.14 -3.78 19.08
CA GLY A 202 21.33 -3.14 17.78
C GLY A 202 20.00 -2.79 17.10
N GLU A 203 20.07 -1.99 16.05
CA GLU A 203 18.90 -1.63 15.23
C GLU A 203 18.63 -2.73 14.19
N ALA A 204 17.50 -3.41 14.29
CA ALA A 204 17.10 -4.48 13.39
C ALA A 204 16.52 -3.95 12.08
N LYS A 205 16.38 -4.83 11.08
CA LYS A 205 15.95 -4.43 9.73
C LYS A 205 14.49 -4.00 9.64
N ASP A 206 13.65 -4.43 10.59
CA ASP A 206 12.21 -4.18 10.65
C ASP A 206 11.86 -2.92 11.48
N GLY A 207 12.86 -2.12 11.85
CA GLY A 207 12.67 -0.90 12.62
C GLY A 207 12.60 -1.14 14.13
N LYS A 208 12.75 -2.39 14.58
CA LYS A 208 12.83 -2.74 16.01
C LYS A 208 14.27 -2.68 16.52
N ALA A 209 14.41 -2.57 17.83
CA ALA A 209 15.68 -2.83 18.50
C ALA A 209 15.75 -4.32 18.87
N ALA A 210 16.91 -4.94 18.69
CA ALA A 210 17.08 -6.38 18.95
C ALA A 210 18.34 -6.66 19.76
N LEU A 211 18.29 -7.70 20.58
CA LEU A 211 19.44 -8.24 21.29
C LEU A 211 20.38 -8.94 20.30
N ARG A 212 21.69 -8.75 20.48
CA ARG A 212 22.71 -9.31 19.58
C ARG A 212 23.12 -10.73 19.96
N ALA A 213 23.11 -11.06 21.25
CA ALA A 213 23.53 -12.35 21.77
C ALA A 213 22.34 -13.32 21.94
N ASN A 214 22.60 -14.60 21.70
CA ASN A 214 21.73 -15.70 22.08
C ASN A 214 22.57 -16.75 22.84
N PRO A 215 22.38 -16.93 24.17
CA PRO A 215 21.36 -16.30 25.00
C PRO A 215 21.60 -14.79 25.23
N PRO A 216 20.54 -14.04 25.58
CA PRO A 216 20.66 -12.65 26.02
C PRO A 216 21.70 -12.48 27.12
N GLN A 217 22.59 -11.48 26.97
CA GLN A 217 23.54 -11.07 28.01
C GLN A 217 23.02 -9.87 28.81
N VAL A 218 21.71 -9.72 28.87
CA VAL A 218 21.02 -8.63 29.55
C VAL A 218 20.12 -9.19 30.65
N GLY A 219 19.89 -8.41 31.71
CA GLY A 219 18.95 -8.79 32.76
C GLY A 219 17.50 -8.68 32.32
N GLU A 220 16.59 -9.14 33.19
CA GLU A 220 15.15 -9.06 32.93
C GLU A 220 14.67 -7.60 32.77
N ALA A 221 15.26 -6.67 33.52
CA ALA A 221 14.93 -5.25 33.44
C ALA A 221 15.25 -4.66 32.06
N GLU A 222 16.42 -4.98 31.48
CA GLU A 222 16.79 -4.53 30.14
C GLU A 222 15.95 -5.21 29.06
N ALA A 223 15.57 -6.48 29.25
CA ALA A 223 14.68 -7.18 28.33
C ALA A 223 13.27 -6.54 28.32
N ALA A 224 12.74 -6.18 29.50
CA ALA A 224 11.48 -5.46 29.63
C ALA A 224 11.56 -4.07 28.98
N LEU A 225 12.66 -3.33 29.22
CA LEU A 225 12.93 -2.03 28.59
C LEU A 225 12.90 -2.13 27.05
N LEU A 226 13.53 -3.17 26.48
CA LEU A 226 13.55 -3.40 25.04
C LEU A 226 12.16 -3.75 24.49
N LEU A 227 11.37 -4.51 25.25
CA LEU A 227 10.00 -4.83 24.88
C LEU A 227 9.12 -3.58 24.82
N GLU A 228 9.21 -2.71 25.83
CA GLU A 228 8.51 -1.43 25.86
C GLU A 228 8.92 -0.52 24.70
N GLU A 229 10.23 -0.38 24.45
CA GLU A 229 10.78 0.35 23.31
C GLU A 229 10.20 -0.14 21.98
N ASN A 230 10.15 -1.46 21.78
CA ASN A 230 9.60 -2.04 20.57
C ASN A 230 8.08 -1.90 20.46
N GLY A 231 7.36 -1.86 21.60
CA GLY A 231 5.94 -1.54 21.64
C GLY A 231 5.67 -0.13 21.12
N ASP A 232 6.42 0.86 21.61
CA ASP A 232 6.28 2.26 21.18
C ASP A 232 6.66 2.44 19.69
N ARG A 233 7.74 1.79 19.23
CA ARG A 233 8.11 1.80 17.80
C ARG A 233 7.01 1.22 16.92
N GLU A 234 6.35 0.15 17.36
CA GLU A 234 5.24 -0.43 16.63
C GLU A 234 4.03 0.52 16.56
N VAL A 235 3.71 1.22 17.65
CA VAL A 235 2.67 2.26 17.66
C VAL A 235 2.99 3.36 16.65
N ILE A 236 4.23 3.84 16.61
CA ILE A 236 4.70 4.87 15.67
C ILE A 236 4.54 4.40 14.21
N ILE A 237 5.04 3.20 13.89
CA ILE A 237 4.99 2.65 12.52
C ILE A 237 3.53 2.43 12.09
N ASN A 238 2.68 1.92 12.98
CA ASN A 238 1.25 1.73 12.71
C ASN A 238 0.54 3.08 12.47
N GLY A 239 0.84 4.09 13.29
CA GLY A 239 0.30 5.44 13.14
C GLY A 239 0.70 6.07 11.81
N MET A 240 1.97 5.93 11.42
CA MET A 240 2.47 6.38 10.12
C MET A 240 1.73 5.71 8.96
N ALA A 241 1.55 4.39 9.02
CA ALA A 241 0.84 3.65 7.97
C ALA A 241 -0.63 4.12 7.82
N LYS A 242 -1.33 4.35 8.94
CA LYS A 242 -2.70 4.90 8.94
C LYS A 242 -2.75 6.31 8.34
N ALA A 243 -1.83 7.18 8.70
CA ALA A 243 -1.75 8.54 8.17
C ALA A 243 -1.56 8.54 6.65
N ILE A 244 -0.65 7.69 6.14
CA ILE A 244 -0.40 7.57 4.69
C ILE A 244 -1.66 7.11 3.95
N LEU A 245 -2.33 6.05 4.42
CA LEU A 245 -3.55 5.54 3.78
C LEU A 245 -4.65 6.61 3.73
N LYS A 246 -4.82 7.35 4.84
CA LYS A 246 -5.81 8.43 4.92
C LYS A 246 -5.50 9.57 3.94
N LEU A 247 -4.25 10.03 3.90
CA LEU A 247 -3.86 11.19 3.08
C LEU A 247 -3.78 10.86 1.59
N THR A 248 -3.46 9.62 1.24
CA THR A 248 -3.46 9.12 -0.14
C THR A 248 -4.84 8.67 -0.61
N GLN A 249 -5.87 8.78 0.24
CA GLN A 249 -7.26 8.37 -0.04
C GLN A 249 -7.36 6.91 -0.48
N GLN A 250 -6.51 6.05 0.07
CA GLN A 250 -6.51 4.61 -0.20
C GLN A 250 -7.42 3.90 0.80
N GLU A 251 -8.05 2.81 0.36
CA GLU A 251 -8.89 2.01 1.23
C GLU A 251 -8.07 1.40 2.37
N ALA A 252 -8.54 1.58 3.61
CA ALA A 252 -7.95 1.02 4.82
C ALA A 252 -8.28 -0.47 4.99
N THR A 253 -8.05 -1.27 3.94
CA THR A 253 -8.18 -2.73 4.02
C THR A 253 -7.01 -3.32 4.82
N PRO A 254 -7.18 -4.48 5.48
CA PRO A 254 -6.09 -5.14 6.20
C PRO A 254 -4.86 -5.45 5.32
N ALA A 255 -5.09 -5.77 4.05
CA ALA A 255 -4.04 -6.04 3.07
C ALA A 255 -3.22 -4.77 2.76
N ASN A 256 -3.89 -3.64 2.49
CA ASN A 256 -3.22 -2.37 2.22
C ASN A 256 -2.45 -1.88 3.45
N LEU A 257 -3.06 -1.98 4.63
CA LEU A 257 -2.40 -1.62 5.89
C LEU A 257 -1.14 -2.45 6.11
N THR A 258 -1.17 -3.76 5.88
CA THR A 258 0.01 -4.62 6.03
C THR A 258 1.13 -4.22 5.07
N LYS A 259 0.78 -3.91 3.81
CA LYS A 259 1.74 -3.47 2.80
C LYS A 259 2.39 -2.13 3.18
N VAL A 260 1.59 -1.12 3.50
CA VAL A 260 2.07 0.21 3.89
C VAL A 260 2.85 0.14 5.20
N LYS A 261 2.40 -0.64 6.19
CA LYS A 261 3.11 -0.88 7.45
C LYS A 261 4.51 -1.44 7.20
N THR A 262 4.65 -2.41 6.29
CA THR A 262 5.96 -2.99 5.95
C THR A 262 6.90 -1.93 5.37
N GLN A 263 6.40 -1.07 4.47
CA GLN A 263 7.20 0.02 3.87
C GLN A 263 7.53 1.12 4.89
N ALA A 264 6.59 1.45 5.77
CA ALA A 264 6.79 2.39 6.86
C ALA A 264 7.82 1.88 7.87
N ALA A 265 7.82 0.58 8.17
CA ALA A 265 8.79 -0.08 9.04
C ALA A 265 10.19 -0.05 8.44
N GLU A 266 10.34 -0.39 7.15
CA GLU A 266 11.64 -0.31 6.46
C GLU A 266 12.17 1.13 6.41
N THR A 267 11.29 2.11 6.16
CA THR A 267 11.66 3.53 6.16
C THR A 267 12.14 3.97 7.54
N PHE A 268 11.41 3.58 8.60
CA PHE A 268 11.82 3.83 9.97
C PHE A 268 13.16 3.16 10.28
N ALA A 269 13.34 1.89 9.92
CA ALA A 269 14.59 1.16 10.07
C ALA A 269 15.76 1.86 9.37
N SER A 270 15.56 2.32 8.14
CA SER A 270 16.56 3.11 7.41
C SER A 270 16.99 4.35 8.20
N ILE A 271 16.04 5.11 8.75
CA ILE A 271 16.35 6.32 9.53
C ILE A 271 17.15 5.96 10.79
N ARG A 272 16.74 4.92 11.52
CA ARG A 272 17.45 4.46 12.72
C ARG A 272 18.87 3.98 12.42
N ARG A 273 19.07 3.27 11.31
CA ARG A 273 20.40 2.85 10.84
C ARG A 273 21.27 4.02 10.40
N ASP A 274 20.68 5.00 9.71
CA ASP A 274 21.37 6.22 9.27
C ASP A 274 21.81 7.08 10.47
N ALA A 275 20.98 7.13 11.51
CA ALA A 275 21.22 7.88 12.75
C ALA A 275 22.07 7.11 13.80
N ALA A 276 22.41 5.84 13.55
CA ALA A 276 23.22 5.06 14.47
C ALA A 276 24.64 5.62 14.60
N HIS A 277 25.16 5.69 15.82
CA HIS A 277 26.53 6.16 16.06
C HIS A 277 27.57 5.16 15.51
N PRO A 278 28.77 5.62 15.15
CA PRO A 278 29.90 4.74 14.88
C PRO A 278 30.12 3.75 16.03
N GLY A 279 30.34 2.48 15.69
CA GLY A 279 30.46 1.37 16.64
C GLY A 279 29.13 0.67 17.00
N TRP A 280 27.97 1.27 16.72
CA TRP A 280 26.68 0.60 16.97
C TRP A 280 26.39 -0.50 15.95
N TRP A 281 25.73 -1.56 16.42
CA TRP A 281 25.28 -2.64 15.57
C TRP A 281 23.99 -2.29 14.84
N VAL A 282 23.99 -2.50 13.53
CA VAL A 282 22.84 -2.33 12.66
C VAL A 282 22.65 -3.57 11.79
N GLN A 283 21.41 -3.98 11.58
CA GLN A 283 21.06 -5.05 10.68
C GLN A 283 20.70 -4.46 9.32
N ILE A 284 21.48 -4.80 8.29
CA ILE A 284 21.18 -4.38 6.91
C ILE A 284 19.97 -5.17 6.36
N PRO A 285 19.32 -4.71 5.26
CA PRO A 285 18.08 -5.31 4.76
C PRO A 285 18.16 -6.82 4.48
N ASN A 286 19.34 -7.33 4.11
CA ASN A 286 19.57 -8.77 3.89
C ASN A 286 19.58 -9.61 5.19
N GLY A 287 19.45 -8.99 6.37
CA GLY A 287 19.45 -9.66 7.68
C GLY A 287 20.83 -9.81 8.32
N THR A 288 21.90 -9.41 7.64
CA THR A 288 23.26 -9.45 8.20
C THR A 288 23.47 -8.30 9.16
N TRP A 289 24.18 -8.57 10.25
CA TRP A 289 24.58 -7.54 11.21
C TRP A 289 25.94 -6.97 10.87
N GLY A 290 26.07 -5.64 10.92
CA GLY A 290 27.33 -4.93 10.76
C GLY A 290 27.44 -3.81 11.79
N MET A 291 28.67 -3.44 12.15
CA MET A 291 28.91 -2.22 12.91
C MET A 291 28.89 -1.01 11.99
N ARG A 292 28.26 0.06 12.44
CA ARG A 292 28.33 1.36 11.78
C ARG A 292 29.77 1.86 11.86
N LYS A 293 30.31 2.24 10.71
CA LYS A 293 31.63 2.83 10.59
C LYS A 293 31.56 4.33 10.84
#